data_AF-A0A0Q9W0K2-F1
#
_entry.id   AF-A0A0Q9W0K2-F1
#
_cell.length_a   1.000
_cell.length_b   1.000
_cell.length_c   1.000
_cell.angle_alpha   90.00
_cell.angle_beta   90.00
_cell.angle_gamma   90.00
#
_symmetry.space_group_name_H-M   'P 1'
#
loop_
_entity.id
_entity.type
_entity.pdbx_description
1 polymer ?
#
loop_
_entity_poly.entity_id
_entity_poly.type
_entity_poly.pdbx_seq_one_letter_code
_entity_poly.pdbx_strand_id
1 'polypeptide(L)'
;MTFPVRCFNWIFLFISAILELVAIYYLIELLYSHCVRGGEYGLSVWFFIYFLPAIAAHTILFVFFRLFCRTVGLDPVAIVFNLTSGVILIIATLIELIAMSDHCGNEFGNLFYISGSCGLIAGIFHLGVT
;
A
#
# COMPACT_ATOMS: atom_id res chain seq x y z
N MET A 1 18.09 2.97 25.05
CA MET A 1 18.08 3.96 23.96
C MET A 1 16.97 3.56 22.98
N THR A 2 15.74 4.03 23.16
CA THR A 2 14.54 3.56 22.42
C THR A 2 13.76 4.68 21.72
N PHE A 3 14.15 5.93 21.94
CA PHE A 3 13.48 7.11 21.39
C PHE A 3 13.67 7.30 19.86
N PRO A 4 14.88 7.17 19.28
CA PRO A 4 15.04 7.44 17.84
C PRO A 4 14.29 6.43 16.98
N VAL A 5 14.34 5.14 17.33
CA VAL A 5 13.66 4.05 16.60
C VAL A 5 12.14 4.26 16.55
N ARG A 6 11.55 4.74 17.64
CA ARG A 6 10.10 5.03 17.70
C ARG A 6 9.68 6.16 16.75
N CYS A 7 10.50 7.22 16.65
CA CYS A 7 10.22 8.32 15.73
C CYS A 7 10.30 7.87 14.28
N PHE A 8 11.33 7.10 13.90
CA PHE A 8 11.45 6.56 12.55
C PHE A 8 10.29 5.63 12.18
N ASN A 9 9.90 4.73 13.09
CA ASN A 9 8.75 3.83 12.88
C ASN A 9 7.43 4.58 12.71
N TRP A 10 7.26 5.70 13.42
CA TRP A 10 6.07 6.53 13.25
C TRP A 10 6.06 7.27 11.92
N ILE A 11 7.20 7.84 11.52
CA ILE A 11 7.36 8.53 10.22
C ILE A 11 7.08 7.58 9.06
N PHE A 12 7.65 6.37 9.09
CA PHE A 12 7.43 5.38 8.04
C PHE A 12 5.96 4.95 7.96
N LEU A 13 5.31 4.69 9.10
CA LEU A 13 3.89 4.34 9.12
C LEU A 13 3.01 5.48 8.59
N PHE A 14 3.34 6.73 8.92
CA PHE A 14 2.62 7.91 8.43
C PHE A 14 2.78 8.08 6.91
N ILE A 15 4.00 7.92 6.39
CA ILE A 15 4.25 8.00 4.96
C ILE A 15 3.59 6.83 4.23
N SER A 16 3.62 5.61 4.78
CA SER A 16 2.88 4.46 4.23
C SER A 16 1.40 4.78 4.08
N ALA A 17 0.76 5.34 5.11
CA ALA A 17 -0.66 5.69 5.03
C ALA A 17 -0.97 6.68 3.90
N ILE A 18 -0.10 7.68 3.68
CA ILE A 18 -0.25 8.62 2.56
C ILE A 18 -0.10 7.89 1.22
N LEU A 19 0.94 7.07 1.08
CA LEU A 19 1.21 6.34 -0.16
C LEU A 19 0.08 5.35 -0.49
N GLU A 20 -0.47 4.67 0.51
CA GLU A 20 -1.61 3.77 0.34
C GLU A 20 -2.86 4.52 -0.10
N LEU A 21 -3.14 5.71 0.46
CA LEU A 21 -4.26 6.55 0.03
C LEU A 21 -4.09 7.04 -1.41
N VAL A 22 -2.86 7.42 -1.79
CA VAL A 22 -2.55 7.79 -3.17
C VAL A 22 -2.73 6.60 -4.11
N ALA A 23 -2.25 5.41 -3.73
CA ALA A 23 -2.44 4.19 -4.50
C ALA A 23 -3.93 3.85 -4.66
N ILE A 24 -4.73 3.95 -3.59
CA ILE A 24 -6.19 3.74 -3.65
C ILE A 24 -6.86 4.75 -4.58
N TYR A 25 -6.47 6.02 -4.54
CA TYR A 25 -7.03 7.04 -5.43
C TYR A 25 -6.85 6.65 -6.91
N TYR A 26 -5.62 6.32 -7.29
CA TYR A 26 -5.32 5.92 -8.67
C TYR A 26 -5.96 4.59 -9.04
N LEU A 27 -6.02 3.63 -8.11
CA LEU A 27 -6.70 2.34 -8.30
C LEU A 27 -8.20 2.52 -8.54
N ILE A 28 -8.84 3.47 -7.87
CA ILE A 28 -10.24 3.83 -8.12
C ILE A 28 -10.40 4.42 -9.53
N GLU A 29 -9.54 5.34 -9.96
CA GLU A 29 -9.58 5.85 -11.34
C GLU A 29 -9.39 4.71 -12.36
N LEU A 30 -8.54 3.74 -12.04
CA LEU A 30 -8.22 2.59 -12.88
C LEU A 30 -9.41 1.64 -13.04
N LEU A 31 -10.27 1.51 -12.03
CA LEU A 31 -11.56 0.79 -12.14
C LEU A 31 -12.52 1.40 -13.17
N TYR A 32 -12.45 2.72 -13.39
CA TYR A 32 -13.27 3.40 -14.38
C TYR A 32 -12.72 3.28 -15.79
N SER A 33 -11.47 2.83 -15.95
CA SER A 33 -10.84 2.63 -17.26
C SER A 33 -11.57 1.57 -18.09
N HIS A 34 -11.52 1.74 -19.41
CA HIS A 34 -12.10 0.79 -20.35
C HIS A 34 -11.40 -0.58 -20.33
N CYS A 35 -10.10 -0.62 -19.98
CA CYS A 35 -9.32 -1.86 -19.87
C CYS A 35 -9.91 -2.77 -18.79
N VAL A 36 -10.10 -2.26 -17.57
CA VAL A 36 -10.64 -3.05 -16.45
C VAL A 36 -12.11 -3.40 -16.65
N ARG A 37 -12.91 -2.46 -17.16
CA ARG A 37 -14.33 -2.71 -17.48
C ARG A 37 -14.52 -3.72 -18.62
N GLY A 38 -13.57 -3.78 -19.55
CA GLY A 38 -13.50 -4.79 -20.61
C GLY A 38 -13.06 -6.17 -20.13
N GLY A 39 -12.71 -6.32 -18.85
CA GLY A 39 -12.23 -7.57 -18.26
C GLY A 39 -10.74 -7.84 -18.52
N GLU A 40 -10.04 -6.92 -19.17
CA GLU A 40 -8.60 -7.00 -19.35
C GLU A 40 -7.91 -6.63 -18.03
N TYR A 41 -6.91 -7.41 -17.62
CA TYR A 41 -6.13 -7.16 -16.39
C TYR A 41 -6.96 -7.12 -15.10
N GLY A 42 -8.15 -7.75 -15.11
CA GLY A 42 -8.98 -7.82 -13.92
C GLY A 42 -8.24 -8.46 -12.74
N LEU A 43 -7.45 -9.51 -12.96
CA LEU A 43 -6.80 -10.23 -11.87
C LEU A 43 -5.82 -9.34 -11.08
N SER A 44 -5.03 -8.49 -11.74
CA SER A 44 -4.09 -7.58 -11.06
C SER A 44 -4.83 -6.51 -10.25
N VAL A 45 -5.84 -5.89 -10.87
CA VAL A 45 -6.62 -4.79 -10.27
C VAL A 45 -7.51 -5.29 -9.13
N TRP A 46 -8.24 -6.40 -9.32
CA TRP A 46 -9.09 -7.00 -8.30
C TRP A 46 -8.31 -7.52 -7.10
N PHE A 47 -7.14 -8.12 -7.32
CA PHE A 47 -6.26 -8.54 -6.24
C PHE A 47 -5.82 -7.34 -5.41
N PHE A 48 -5.43 -6.24 -6.05
CA PHE A 48 -4.99 -5.06 -5.33
C PHE A 48 -6.13 -4.35 -4.58
N ILE A 49 -7.32 -4.26 -5.18
CA ILE A 49 -8.53 -3.70 -4.54
C ILE A 49 -8.97 -4.51 -3.33
N TYR A 50 -8.79 -5.83 -3.35
CA TYR A 50 -9.22 -6.67 -2.24
C TYR A 50 -8.40 -6.41 -0.97
N PHE A 51 -7.08 -6.21 -1.12
CA PHE A 51 -6.18 -6.08 0.03
C PHE A 51 -5.90 -4.62 0.42
N LEU A 52 -5.65 -3.73 -0.54
CA LEU A 52 -5.13 -2.38 -0.27
C LEU A 52 -6.05 -1.54 0.65
N PRO A 53 -7.38 -1.47 0.46
CA PRO A 53 -8.25 -0.67 1.32
C PRO A 53 -8.29 -1.17 2.77
N ALA A 54 -8.26 -2.49 2.96
CA ALA A 54 -8.27 -3.09 4.29
C ALA A 54 -6.96 -2.81 5.02
N ILE A 55 -5.83 -2.90 4.31
CA ILE A 55 -4.51 -2.58 4.88
C ILE A 55 -4.45 -1.08 5.21
N ALA A 56 -4.80 -0.20 4.27
CA ALA A 56 -4.79 1.25 4.47
C ALA A 56 -5.64 1.69 5.68
N ALA A 57 -6.83 1.09 5.86
CA ALA A 57 -7.67 1.38 7.02
C ALA A 57 -6.95 1.04 8.34
N HIS A 58 -6.28 -0.12 8.41
CA HIS A 58 -5.52 -0.52 9.60
C HIS A 58 -4.27 0.35 9.80
N THR A 59 -3.55 0.69 8.73
CA THR A 59 -2.38 1.59 8.78
C THR A 59 -2.78 2.96 9.35
N ILE A 60 -3.88 3.53 8.86
CA ILE A 60 -4.42 4.81 9.35
C ILE A 60 -4.79 4.71 10.84
N LEU A 61 -5.50 3.64 11.24
CA LEU A 61 -5.82 3.41 12.64
C LEU A 61 -4.56 3.34 13.51
N PHE A 62 -3.52 2.63 13.08
CA PHE A 62 -2.27 2.54 13.84
C PHE A 62 -1.51 3.87 13.91
N VAL A 63 -1.55 4.71 12.87
CA VAL A 63 -1.02 6.08 12.92
C VAL A 63 -1.72 6.89 14.01
N PHE A 64 -3.05 6.85 14.07
CA PHE A 64 -3.82 7.56 15.10
C PHE A 64 -3.55 7.01 16.50
N PHE A 65 -3.56 5.68 16.68
CA PHE A 65 -3.25 5.08 17.97
C PHE A 65 -1.84 5.44 18.45
N ARG A 66 -0.85 5.51 17.57
CA ARG A 66 0.51 5.94 17.95
C ARG A 66 0.63 7.43 18.29
N LEU A 67 -0.21 8.28 17.70
CA LEU A 67 -0.28 9.71 18.05
C LEU A 67 -0.86 9.93 19.45
N PHE A 68 -1.91 9.20 19.82
CA PHE A 68 -2.63 9.39 21.08
C PHE A 68 -2.17 8.46 22.21
N CYS A 69 -1.63 7.28 21.90
CA CYS A 69 -1.23 6.26 22.87
C CYS A 69 0.28 5.95 22.78
N ARG A 70 1.05 6.40 23.79
CA ARG A 70 2.52 6.27 23.87
C ARG A 70 3.06 4.82 24.02
N THR A 71 2.18 3.83 24.17
CA THR A 71 2.53 2.43 24.49
C THR A 71 2.47 1.46 23.29
N VAL A 72 1.88 1.85 22.15
CA VAL A 72 1.57 0.97 20.99
C VAL A 72 2.73 0.87 19.98
N GLY A 73 3.97 1.05 20.44
CA GLY A 73 5.13 1.19 19.56
C GLY A 73 5.82 -0.12 19.16
N LEU A 74 5.49 -1.23 19.83
CA LEU A 74 6.24 -2.51 19.81
C LEU A 74 5.35 -3.69 20.21
N ASP A 75 4.04 -3.57 20.00
CA ASP A 75 3.13 -4.67 20.23
C ASP A 75 3.33 -5.76 19.16
N PRO A 76 3.39 -7.05 19.53
CA PRO A 76 3.64 -8.14 18.60
C PRO A 76 2.56 -8.21 17.50
N VAL A 77 1.36 -7.69 17.77
CA VAL A 77 0.26 -7.59 16.79
C VAL A 77 0.62 -6.61 15.67
N ALA A 78 1.07 -5.40 15.99
CA ALA A 78 1.52 -4.45 14.97
C ALA A 78 2.70 -4.96 14.15
N ILE A 79 3.63 -5.72 14.75
CA ILE A 79 4.75 -6.33 14.02
C ILE A 79 4.23 -7.37 13.01
N VAL A 80 3.36 -8.29 13.43
CA VAL A 80 2.79 -9.30 12.53
C VAL A 80 1.95 -8.65 11.43
N PHE A 81 1.18 -7.62 11.77
CA PHE A 81 0.42 -6.85 10.79
C PHE A 81 1.33 -6.21 9.76
N ASN A 82 2.37 -5.49 10.18
CA ASN A 82 3.29 -4.82 9.25
C ASN A 82 4.05 -5.83 8.38
N LEU A 83 4.40 -7.00 8.91
CA LEU A 83 5.06 -8.05 8.12
C LEU A 83 4.13 -8.60 7.04
N THR A 84 2.90 -8.97 7.44
CA THR A 84 1.92 -9.56 6.53
C THR A 84 1.43 -8.56 5.49
N SER A 85 1.08 -7.34 5.90
CA SER A 85 0.70 -6.26 4.99
C SER A 85 1.83 -5.91 4.02
N GLY A 86 3.07 -5.76 4.51
CA GLY A 86 4.23 -5.46 3.68
C GLY A 86 4.45 -6.50 2.58
N VAL A 87 4.43 -7.80 2.94
CA VAL A 87 4.57 -8.88 1.96
C VAL A 87 3.40 -8.90 0.96
N ILE A 88 2.16 -8.76 1.42
CA ILE A 88 0.98 -8.78 0.56
C ILE A 88 0.99 -7.59 -0.40
N LEU A 89 1.30 -6.38 0.07
CA LEU A 89 1.41 -5.17 -0.77
C LEU A 89 2.49 -5.32 -1.83
N ILE A 90 3.68 -5.84 -1.47
CA ILE A 90 4.75 -6.07 -2.44
C ILE A 90 4.30 -7.05 -3.52
N ILE A 91 3.67 -8.17 -3.15
CA ILE A 91 3.19 -9.14 -4.13
C ILE A 91 2.10 -8.52 -5.03
N ALA A 92 1.11 -7.85 -4.44
CA ALA A 92 0.01 -7.24 -5.17
C ALA A 92 0.49 -6.18 -6.17
N THR A 93 1.42 -5.33 -5.74
CA THR A 93 1.96 -4.22 -6.54
C THR A 93 2.92 -4.71 -7.62
N LEU A 94 3.67 -5.78 -7.37
CA LEU A 94 4.48 -6.43 -8.42
C LEU A 94 3.59 -6.99 -9.52
N ILE A 95 2.48 -7.65 -9.17
CA ILE A 95 1.52 -8.16 -10.15
C ILE A 95 0.93 -7.00 -10.99
N GLU A 96 0.60 -5.88 -10.35
CA GLU A 96 0.11 -4.67 -11.03
C GLU A 96 1.17 -4.01 -11.92
N LEU A 97 2.41 -3.87 -11.44
CA LEU A 97 3.53 -3.30 -12.20
C LEU A 97 3.95 -4.19 -13.38
N ILE A 98 3.85 -5.51 -13.26
CA ILE A 98 4.06 -6.42 -14.38
C ILE A 98 2.93 -6.24 -15.39
N ALA A 99 1.67 -6.13 -14.96
CA ALA A 99 0.55 -5.85 -15.87
C ALA A 99 0.71 -4.51 -16.62
N MET A 100 1.43 -3.55 -16.05
CA MET A 100 1.76 -2.29 -16.74
C MET A 100 2.61 -2.49 -18.01
N SER A 101 3.47 -3.51 -18.09
CA SER A 101 4.33 -3.71 -19.28
C SER A 101 3.51 -3.96 -20.54
N ASP A 102 2.31 -4.51 -20.38
CA ASP A 102 1.39 -4.82 -21.47
C ASP A 102 0.57 -3.59 -21.91
N HIS A 103 0.68 -2.46 -21.18
CA HIS A 103 0.03 -1.18 -21.45
C HIS A 103 0.94 -0.16 -22.16
N CYS A 104 2.05 -0.59 -22.79
CA CYS A 104 2.98 0.28 -23.53
C CYS A 104 2.24 1.21 -24.53
N GLY A 105 2.17 2.51 -24.21
CA GLY A 105 1.61 3.56 -25.07
C GLY A 105 0.20 4.04 -24.73
N ASN A 106 -0.40 3.56 -23.64
CA ASN A 106 -1.74 3.94 -23.21
C ASN A 106 -1.71 4.92 -22.02
N GLU A 107 -2.66 5.86 -21.96
CA GLU A 107 -2.79 6.85 -20.88
C GLU A 107 -3.01 6.20 -19.50
N PHE A 108 -3.64 5.02 -19.48
CA PHE A 108 -3.86 4.24 -18.26
C PHE A 108 -2.58 3.59 -17.71
N GLY A 109 -1.52 3.42 -18.52
CA GLY A 109 -0.24 2.85 -18.07
C GLY A 109 0.41 3.66 -16.95
N ASN A 110 0.23 4.99 -16.97
CA ASN A 110 0.69 5.86 -15.89
C ASN A 110 -0.07 5.63 -14.58
N LEU A 111 -1.37 5.31 -14.64
CA LEU A 111 -2.16 5.03 -13.45
C LEU A 111 -1.69 3.73 -12.79
N PHE A 112 -1.48 2.66 -13.57
CA PHE A 112 -0.90 1.40 -13.09
C PHE A 112 0.48 1.63 -12.46
N TYR A 113 1.32 2.46 -13.10
CA TYR A 113 2.66 2.76 -12.59
C TYR A 113 2.61 3.52 -11.25
N ILE A 114 1.81 4.58 -11.14
CA ILE A 114 1.73 5.38 -9.91
C ILE A 114 1.09 4.57 -8.79
N SER A 115 -0.03 3.89 -9.06
CA SER A 115 -0.71 2.99 -8.13
C SER A 115 0.24 1.92 -7.59
N GLY A 116 0.88 1.17 -8.50
CA GLY A 116 1.79 0.09 -8.16
C GLY A 116 3.06 0.56 -7.46
N SER A 117 3.67 1.67 -7.88
CA SER A 117 4.89 2.20 -7.24
C SER A 117 4.62 2.77 -5.85
N CYS A 118 3.52 3.51 -5.65
CA CYS A 118 3.12 3.99 -4.33
C CYS A 118 2.84 2.82 -3.37
N GLY A 119 2.10 1.80 -3.83
CA GLY A 119 1.88 0.60 -3.04
C GLY A 119 3.16 -0.17 -2.73
N LEU A 120 4.07 -0.29 -3.70
CA LEU A 120 5.34 -1.01 -3.50
C LEU A 120 6.19 -0.33 -2.43
N ILE A 121 6.32 1.00 -2.50
CA ILE A 121 7.06 1.78 -1.50
C ILE A 121 6.39 1.66 -0.12
N ALA A 122 5.06 1.72 -0.05
CA ALA A 122 4.32 1.51 1.19
C ALA A 122 4.59 0.12 1.79
N GLY A 123 4.60 -0.92 0.94
CA GLY A 123 4.93 -2.30 1.35
C GLY A 123 6.35 -2.43 1.91
N ILE A 124 7.34 -1.78 1.28
CA ILE A 124 8.72 -1.72 1.79
C ILE A 124 8.77 -1.01 3.15
N PHE A 125 8.03 0.09 3.31
CA PHE A 125 7.97 0.80 4.60
C PHE A 125 7.30 -0.02 5.69
N HIS A 126 6.27 -0.82 5.38
CA HIS A 126 5.72 -1.78 6.33
C HIS A 126 6.79 -2.76 6.83
N LEU A 127 7.61 -3.33 5.94
CA LEU A 127 8.74 -4.19 6.33
C LEU A 127 9.86 -3.46 7.07
N GLY A 128 10.01 -2.15 6.87
CA GLY A 128 10.97 -1.34 7.62
C GLY A 128 10.51 -1.00 9.04
N VAL A 129 9.21 -1.15 9.34
CA VAL A 129 8.59 -0.82 10.63
C VAL A 129 8.35 -2.05 11.52
N THR A 130 8.46 -3.26 10.95
CA THR A 130 8.45 -4.55 11.69
C THR A 130 9.70 -4.73 12.54
#